data_AF-A0A7C4Z6E0-F1
#
_entry.id   AF-A0A7C4Z6E0-F1
#
_cell.length_a   1.000
_cell.length_b   1.000
_cell.length_c   1.000
_cell.angle_alpha   90.00
_cell.angle_beta   90.00
_cell.angle_gamma   90.00
#
_symmetry.space_group_name_H-M   'P 1'
#
loop_
_entity.id
_entity.type
_entity.pdbx_description
1 polymer ?
#
loop_
_entity_poly.entity_id
_entity_poly.type
_entity_poly.pdbx_seq_one_letter_code
_entity_poly.pdbx_strand_id
1 'polypeptide(L)'
;MTEPERLSAEERDNLVSYLDGELDEETTQAIEARLTQSPEARREADALRRTWELLDYLPKPRASETFTNRTLEKLETRRLVQTRNRRILQWAGGIGWAAALLVAGTAGFWLFQDAPPPPPPEPSPEDVRLYEHRDYWHYYEKVDGLEFLRELDRARLFPEDS
;
A
#
# COMPACT_ATOMS: atom_id res chain seq x y z
N MET A 1 69.08 -27.28 4.06
CA MET A 1 68.15 -26.54 4.94
C MET A 1 66.98 -26.15 4.06
N THR A 2 65.89 -26.90 4.12
CA THR A 2 64.67 -26.66 3.34
C THR A 2 63.95 -25.48 3.95
N GLU A 3 63.63 -24.48 3.14
CA GLU A 3 62.83 -23.32 3.53
C GLU A 3 61.44 -23.82 3.98
N PRO A 4 60.87 -23.35 5.11
CA PRO A 4 59.52 -23.74 5.52
C PRO A 4 58.53 -23.31 4.44
N GLU A 5 57.74 -24.25 3.94
CA GLU A 5 56.75 -24.08 2.89
C GLU A 5 55.60 -23.19 3.43
N ARG A 6 55.80 -21.87 3.34
CA ARG A 6 54.79 -20.90 3.77
C ARG A 6 53.49 -21.13 3.00
N LEU A 7 52.39 -21.24 3.74
CA LEU A 7 51.04 -21.28 3.20
C LEU A 7 50.80 -20.07 2.28
N SER A 8 50.15 -20.32 1.15
CA SER A 8 49.65 -19.29 0.25
C SER A 8 48.57 -18.43 0.94
N ALA A 9 48.29 -17.26 0.37
CA ALA A 9 47.25 -16.38 0.89
C ALA A 9 45.86 -17.03 0.86
N GLU A 10 45.57 -17.77 -0.21
CA GLU A 10 44.33 -18.52 -0.39
C GLU A 10 44.17 -19.65 0.64
N GLU A 11 45.24 -20.42 0.90
CA GLU A 11 45.21 -21.45 1.95
C GLU A 11 44.99 -20.86 3.35
N ARG A 12 45.53 -19.66 3.63
CA ARG A 12 45.28 -18.98 4.92
C ARG A 12 43.85 -18.49 5.04
N ASP A 13 43.25 -18.00 3.96
CA ASP A 13 41.85 -17.58 3.94
C ASP A 13 40.92 -18.79 4.20
N ASN A 14 41.18 -19.90 3.51
CA ASN A 14 40.46 -21.15 3.73
C ASN A 14 40.64 -21.70 5.16
N LEU A 15 41.81 -21.50 5.79
CA LEU A 15 41.99 -21.86 7.20
C LEU A 15 41.17 -20.98 8.15
N VAL A 16 40.99 -19.69 7.85
CA VAL A 16 40.12 -18.80 8.63
C VAL A 16 38.66 -19.23 8.49
N SER A 17 38.19 -19.45 7.26
CA SER A 17 36.83 -19.92 6.99
C SER A 17 36.56 -21.35 7.48
N TYR A 18 37.59 -22.18 7.60
CA TYR A 18 37.47 -23.47 8.29
C TYR A 18 37.23 -23.29 9.80
N LEU A 19 37.85 -22.27 10.42
CA LEU A 19 37.73 -22.03 11.87
C LEU A 19 36.40 -21.39 12.26
N ASP A 20 35.79 -20.56 11.41
CA ASP A 20 34.45 -19.99 11.64
C ASP A 20 33.31 -20.92 11.16
N GLY A 21 33.63 -21.94 10.35
CA GLY A 21 32.68 -22.92 9.84
C GLY A 21 31.91 -22.47 8.60
N GLU A 22 32.38 -21.44 7.88
CA GLU A 22 31.77 -20.94 6.64
C GLU A 22 32.27 -21.66 5.36
N LEU A 23 33.19 -22.61 5.50
CA LEU A 23 33.76 -23.36 4.37
C LEU A 23 32.78 -24.42 3.81
N ASP A 24 32.82 -24.67 2.50
CA ASP A 24 32.03 -25.74 1.87
C ASP A 24 32.61 -27.14 2.17
N GLU A 25 31.82 -28.20 1.93
CA GLU A 25 32.19 -29.56 2.31
C GLU A 25 33.39 -30.12 1.52
N GLU A 26 33.56 -29.74 0.25
CA GLU A 26 34.66 -30.21 -0.59
C GLU A 26 35.99 -29.58 -0.13
N THR A 27 35.99 -28.26 0.06
CA THR A 27 37.17 -27.54 0.56
C THR A 27 37.49 -27.90 2.01
N THR A 28 36.50 -28.25 2.82
CA THR A 28 36.69 -28.70 4.22
C THR A 28 37.53 -29.96 4.25
N GLN A 29 37.18 -30.95 3.44
CA GLN A 29 37.94 -32.21 3.34
C GLN A 29 39.37 -31.98 2.85
N ALA A 30 39.55 -31.06 1.89
CA ALA A 30 40.89 -30.69 1.39
C ALA A 30 41.76 -30.05 2.48
N ILE A 31 41.18 -29.15 3.28
CA ILE A 31 41.87 -28.50 4.42
C ILE A 31 42.19 -29.52 5.51
N GLU A 32 41.29 -30.43 5.85
CA GLU A 32 41.55 -31.50 6.83
C GLU A 32 42.68 -32.44 6.40
N ALA A 33 42.71 -32.81 5.13
CA ALA A 33 43.81 -33.58 4.56
C ALA A 33 45.14 -32.82 4.66
N ARG A 34 45.13 -31.51 4.38
CA ARG A 34 46.31 -30.64 4.48
C ARG A 34 46.80 -30.48 5.92
N LEU A 35 45.88 -30.30 6.87
CA LEU A 35 46.18 -30.24 8.31
C LEU A 35 46.77 -31.56 8.84
N THR A 36 46.37 -32.69 8.26
CA THR A 36 46.95 -34.00 8.61
C THR A 36 48.39 -34.12 8.10
N GLN A 37 48.66 -33.65 6.88
CA GLN A 37 49.95 -33.80 6.20
C GLN A 37 50.99 -32.74 6.59
N SER A 38 50.57 -31.53 6.94
CA SER A 38 51.46 -30.39 7.17
C SER A 38 51.52 -29.95 8.64
N PRO A 39 52.67 -30.12 9.33
CA PRO A 39 52.89 -29.53 10.65
C PRO A 39 52.87 -28.00 10.66
N GLU A 40 53.15 -27.35 9.53
CA GLU A 40 53.08 -25.89 9.39
C GLU A 40 51.63 -25.40 9.36
N ALA A 41 50.78 -26.07 8.59
CA ALA A 41 49.36 -25.75 8.53
C ALA A 41 48.69 -25.88 9.91
N ARG A 42 49.05 -26.92 10.69
CA ARG A 42 48.56 -27.07 12.07
C ARG A 42 49.00 -25.93 12.98
N ARG A 43 50.26 -25.50 12.90
CA ARG A 43 50.78 -24.39 13.71
C ARG A 43 50.06 -23.08 13.40
N GLU A 44 49.77 -22.82 12.13
CA GLU A 44 49.03 -21.63 11.72
C GLU A 44 47.58 -21.68 12.21
N ALA A 45 46.89 -22.81 12.02
CA ALA A 45 45.53 -23.00 12.51
C ALA A 45 45.43 -22.83 14.03
N ASP A 46 46.38 -23.39 14.79
CA ASP A 46 46.47 -23.21 16.25
C ASP A 46 46.70 -21.75 16.63
N ALA A 47 47.53 -21.01 15.88
CA ALA A 47 47.79 -19.59 16.13
C ALA A 47 46.54 -18.73 15.88
N LEU A 48 45.82 -18.99 14.78
CA LEU A 48 44.56 -18.33 14.47
C LEU A 48 43.50 -18.63 15.53
N ARG A 49 43.35 -19.90 15.92
CA ARG A 49 42.44 -20.32 16.99
C ARG A 49 42.72 -19.61 18.31
N ARG A 50 43.97 -19.58 18.76
CA ARG A 50 44.35 -18.87 19.99
C ARG A 50 44.06 -17.38 19.90
N THR A 51 44.25 -16.77 18.74
CA THR A 51 43.95 -15.34 18.53
C THR A 51 42.45 -15.08 18.66
N TRP A 52 41.60 -15.96 18.11
CA TRP A 52 40.16 -15.91 18.30
C TRP A 52 39.74 -16.11 19.76
N GLU A 53 40.33 -17.09 20.46
CA GLU A 53 40.09 -17.33 21.89
C GLU A 53 40.48 -16.11 22.75
N LEU A 54 41.48 -15.32 22.33
CA LEU A 54 41.83 -14.08 23.02
C LEU A 54 40.73 -13.00 22.93
N LEU A 55 39.91 -13.01 21.88
CA LEU A 55 38.79 -12.07 21.73
C LEU A 55 37.70 -12.30 22.79
N ASP A 56 37.58 -13.52 23.33
CA ASP A 56 36.64 -13.82 24.41
C ASP A 56 36.97 -13.11 25.72
N TYR A 57 38.24 -12.71 25.90
CA TYR A 57 38.68 -11.94 27.06
C TYR A 57 38.44 -10.43 26.90
N LEU A 58 37.96 -9.96 25.74
CA LEU A 58 37.65 -8.56 25.56
C LEU A 58 36.52 -8.13 26.50
N PRO A 59 36.65 -6.96 27.16
CA PRO A 59 35.62 -6.48 28.04
C PRO A 59 34.34 -6.24 27.25
N LYS A 60 33.23 -6.88 27.66
CA LYS A 60 31.91 -6.66 27.07
C LYS A 60 31.36 -5.33 27.59
N PRO A 61 31.33 -4.26 26.77
CA PRO A 61 30.84 -2.96 27.24
C PRO A 61 29.34 -3.09 27.56
N ARG A 62 28.94 -2.62 28.74
CA ARG A 62 27.51 -2.44 29.04
C ARG A 62 27.04 -1.13 28.43
N ALA A 63 25.90 -1.16 27.76
CA ALA A 63 25.27 0.07 27.29
C ALA A 63 24.98 0.98 28.48
N SER A 64 25.29 2.27 28.35
CA SER A 64 24.91 3.27 29.36
C SER A 64 23.40 3.49 29.34
N GLU A 65 22.83 3.89 30.46
CA GLU A 65 21.39 4.26 30.53
C GLU A 65 21.04 5.38 29.52
N THR A 66 21.99 6.27 29.26
CA THR A 66 21.86 7.34 28.26
C THR A 66 21.77 6.84 26.82
N PHE A 67 22.32 5.66 26.50
CA PHE A 67 22.26 5.09 25.16
C PHE A 67 20.83 4.77 24.73
N THR A 68 20.04 4.17 25.63
CA THR A 68 18.63 3.84 25.39
C THR A 68 17.82 5.10 25.12
N ASN A 69 17.95 6.11 25.99
CA ASN A 69 17.23 7.37 25.84
C ASN A 69 17.57 8.08 24.53
N ARG A 70 18.86 8.17 24.19
CA ARG A 70 19.32 8.80 22.95
C ARG A 70 18.87 8.04 21.69
N THR A 71 18.74 6.71 21.78
CA THR A 71 18.25 5.89 20.68
C THR A 71 16.76 6.08 20.47
N LEU A 72 15.98 6.10 21.55
CA LEU A 72 14.54 6.37 21.50
C LEU A 72 14.27 7.77 20.93
N GLU A 73 14.99 8.79 21.41
CA GLU A 73 14.87 10.17 20.91
C GLU A 73 15.16 10.26 19.40
N LYS A 74 16.21 9.58 18.91
CA LYS A 74 16.52 9.52 17.48
C LYS A 74 15.43 8.83 16.67
N LEU A 75 14.85 7.74 17.20
CA LEU A 75 13.76 7.01 16.54
C LEU A 75 12.48 7.83 16.49
N GLU A 76 12.14 8.53 17.57
CA GLU A 76 10.99 9.44 17.63
C GLU A 76 11.15 10.59 16.64
N THR A 77 12.33 11.23 16.61
CA THR A 77 12.64 12.30 15.64
C THR A 77 12.45 11.79 14.20
N ARG A 78 12.93 10.58 13.88
CA ARG A 78 12.76 9.99 12.54
C ARG A 78 11.30 9.70 12.21
N ARG A 79 10.52 9.18 13.17
CA ARG A 79 9.08 8.92 13.01
C ARG A 79 8.31 10.22 12.74
N LEU A 80 8.61 11.30 13.46
CA LEU A 80 7.94 12.59 13.29
C LEU A 80 8.18 13.20 11.89
N VAL A 81 9.41 13.10 11.37
CA VAL A 81 9.72 13.57 10.01
C VAL A 81 8.98 12.75 8.95
N GLN A 82 8.90 11.43 9.14
CA GLN A 82 8.24 10.53 8.18
C GLN A 82 6.71 10.73 8.12
N THR A 83 6.06 10.96 9.26
CA THR A 83 4.59 11.17 9.29
C THR A 83 4.18 12.52 8.72
N ARG A 84 4.97 13.59 8.99
CA ARG A 84 4.72 14.94 8.44
C ARG A 84 4.76 14.95 6.91
N ASN A 85 5.74 14.29 6.30
CA ASN A 85 5.88 14.29 4.85
C ASN A 85 4.72 13.56 4.15
N ARG A 86 4.20 12.50 4.78
CA ARG A 86 3.08 11.71 4.25
C ARG A 86 1.76 12.49 4.24
N ARG A 87 1.49 13.30 5.27
CA ARG A 87 0.30 14.17 5.31
C ARG A 87 0.32 15.22 4.21
N ILE A 88 1.45 15.89 3.97
CA ILE A 88 1.54 16.93 2.93
C ILE A 88 1.27 16.32 1.54
N LEU A 89 1.83 15.14 1.26
CA LEU A 89 1.62 14.46 -0.02
C LEU A 89 0.17 13.97 -0.21
N GLN A 90 -0.51 13.54 0.87
CA GLN A 90 -1.92 13.16 0.83
C GLN A 90 -2.84 14.35 0.56
N TRP A 91 -2.56 15.52 1.14
CA TRP A 91 -3.33 16.74 0.89
C TRP A 91 -3.05 17.30 -0.50
N ALA A 92 -1.81 17.19 -1.01
CA ALA A 92 -1.48 17.56 -2.38
C ALA A 92 -2.27 16.73 -3.42
N GLY A 93 -2.49 15.44 -3.16
CA GLY A 93 -3.34 14.59 -3.99
C GLY A 93 -4.81 15.05 -4.01
N GLY A 94 -5.36 15.43 -2.86
CA GLY A 94 -6.73 15.94 -2.74
C GLY A 94 -6.93 17.30 -3.43
N ILE A 95 -5.99 18.23 -3.25
CA ILE A 95 -6.01 19.54 -3.93
C ILE A 95 -5.87 19.37 -5.45
N GLY A 96 -4.99 18.46 -5.90
CA GLY A 96 -4.85 18.13 -7.32
C GLY A 96 -6.14 17.60 -7.94
N TRP A 97 -6.85 16.70 -7.24
CA TRP A 97 -8.15 16.19 -7.69
C TRP A 97 -9.24 17.27 -7.71
N ALA A 98 -9.31 18.10 -6.67
CA ALA A 98 -10.26 19.20 -6.62
C ALA A 98 -10.04 20.20 -7.76
N ALA A 99 -8.78 20.54 -8.06
CA ALA A 99 -8.42 21.40 -9.19
C ALA A 99 -8.80 20.76 -10.53
N ALA A 100 -8.54 19.46 -10.71
CA ALA A 100 -8.90 18.74 -11.95
C ALA A 100 -10.42 18.72 -12.19
N LEU A 101 -11.22 18.48 -11.14
CA LEU A 101 -12.69 18.53 -11.24
C LEU A 101 -13.21 19.94 -11.55
N LEU A 102 -12.61 20.97 -10.95
CA LEU A 102 -12.93 22.36 -11.26
C LEU A 102 -12.65 22.68 -12.73
N VAL A 103 -11.47 22.31 -13.23
CA VAL A 103 -11.10 22.52 -14.64
C VAL A 103 -12.05 21.77 -15.56
N ALA A 104 -12.33 20.49 -15.31
CA ALA A 104 -13.25 19.70 -16.12
C ALA A 104 -14.68 20.28 -16.12
N GLY A 105 -15.18 20.72 -14.96
CA GLY A 105 -16.50 21.34 -14.84
C GLY A 105 -16.59 22.68 -15.59
N THR A 106 -15.59 23.54 -15.44
CA THR A 106 -15.55 24.83 -16.17
C THR A 106 -15.42 24.63 -17.68
N ALA A 107 -14.61 23.66 -18.13
CA ALA A 107 -14.46 23.33 -19.54
C ALA A 107 -15.75 22.75 -20.13
N GLY A 108 -16.43 21.85 -19.41
CA GLY A 108 -17.73 21.32 -19.80
C GLY A 108 -18.78 22.44 -19.93
N PHE A 109 -18.89 23.30 -18.93
CA PHE A 109 -19.83 24.43 -18.97
C PHE A 109 -19.59 25.34 -20.19
N TRP A 110 -18.34 25.68 -20.47
CA TRP A 110 -17.98 26.49 -21.63
C TRP A 110 -18.29 25.81 -22.97
N LEU A 111 -18.12 24.49 -23.07
CA LEU A 111 -18.39 23.74 -24.29
C LEU A 111 -19.88 23.69 -24.64
N PHE A 112 -20.76 23.73 -23.62
CA PHE A 112 -22.21 23.60 -23.79
C PHE A 112 -22.96 24.94 -23.73
N GLN A 113 -22.29 26.07 -23.47
CA GLN A 113 -22.95 27.38 -23.40
C GLN A 113 -23.62 27.78 -24.73
N ASP A 114 -23.01 27.38 -25.85
CA ASP A 114 -23.46 27.73 -27.20
C ASP A 114 -24.12 26.54 -27.92
N ALA A 115 -24.35 25.43 -27.21
CA ALA A 115 -24.98 24.25 -27.79
C ALA A 115 -26.48 24.50 -27.99
N PRO A 116 -27.04 24.24 -29.19
CA PRO A 116 -28.47 24.33 -29.40
C PRO A 116 -29.20 23.33 -28.48
N PRO A 117 -30.39 23.69 -27.95
CA PRO A 117 -31.15 22.77 -27.12
C PRO A 117 -31.39 21.47 -27.87
N PRO A 118 -31.32 20.30 -27.19
CA PRO A 118 -31.62 19.05 -27.83
C PRO A 118 -33.05 19.11 -28.42
N PRO A 119 -33.27 18.53 -29.61
CA PRO A 119 -34.60 18.49 -30.18
C PRO A 119 -35.56 17.84 -29.17
N PRO A 120 -36.80 18.35 -29.03
CA PRO A 120 -37.77 17.72 -28.16
C PRO A 120 -37.92 16.24 -28.56
N PRO A 121 -37.99 15.32 -27.58
CA PRO A 121 -38.22 13.91 -27.90
C PRO A 121 -39.51 13.81 -28.71
N GLU A 122 -39.51 12.98 -29.77
CA GLU A 122 -40.74 12.70 -30.50
C GLU A 122 -41.77 12.16 -29.50
N PRO A 123 -42.97 12.78 -29.40
CA PRO A 123 -43.92 12.41 -28.37
C PRO A 123 -44.33 10.95 -28.58
N SER A 124 -44.19 10.14 -27.53
CA SER A 124 -44.76 8.80 -27.49
C SER A 124 -46.29 8.92 -27.66
N PRO A 125 -46.96 7.97 -28.33
CA PRO A 125 -48.43 7.96 -28.41
C PRO A 125 -49.13 8.03 -27.04
N GLU A 126 -48.46 7.57 -25.97
CA GLU A 126 -48.94 7.71 -24.58
C GLU A 126 -48.90 9.16 -24.07
N ASP A 127 -47.90 9.95 -24.47
CA ASP A 127 -47.75 11.35 -24.05
C ASP A 127 -48.80 12.26 -24.70
N VAL A 128 -49.20 11.96 -25.95
CA VAL A 128 -50.23 12.72 -26.68
C VAL A 128 -51.58 12.69 -25.96
N ARG A 129 -51.94 11.55 -25.32
CA ARG A 129 -53.17 11.43 -24.53
C ARG A 129 -53.19 12.30 -23.27
N LEU A 130 -52.01 12.54 -22.66
CA LEU A 130 -51.90 13.45 -21.52
C LEU A 130 -52.06 14.92 -21.91
N TYR A 131 -51.61 15.31 -23.11
CA TYR A 131 -51.77 16.68 -23.59
C TYR A 131 -53.22 17.02 -23.96
N GLU A 132 -53.99 16.05 -24.47
CA GLU A 132 -55.40 16.23 -24.81
C GLU A 132 -56.31 16.36 -23.56
N HIS A 133 -55.81 15.98 -22.38
CA HIS A 133 -56.56 16.05 -21.11
C HIS A 133 -56.40 17.37 -20.33
N ARG A 134 -55.66 18.36 -20.86
CA ARG A 134 -55.49 19.66 -20.15
C ARG A 134 -56.80 20.44 -19.99
N ASP A 135 -57.76 20.26 -20.88
CA ASP A 135 -59.05 20.97 -20.83
C ASP A 135 -59.97 20.48 -19.70
N TYR A 136 -59.71 19.29 -19.14
CA TYR A 136 -60.52 18.71 -18.07
C TYR A 136 -59.99 19.02 -16.66
N TRP A 137 -58.87 19.74 -16.54
CA TRP A 137 -58.24 20.05 -15.25
C TRP A 137 -59.20 20.74 -14.26
N HIS A 138 -60.09 21.60 -14.76
CA HIS A 138 -61.07 22.32 -13.91
C HIS A 138 -62.15 21.41 -13.31
N TYR A 139 -62.41 20.22 -13.86
CA TYR A 139 -63.36 19.28 -13.28
C TYR A 139 -62.78 18.50 -12.10
N TYR A 140 -61.47 18.23 -12.11
CA TYR A 140 -60.79 17.55 -11.02
C TYR A 140 -60.67 18.42 -9.76
N GLU A 141 -60.67 19.74 -9.92
CA GLU A 141 -60.62 20.70 -8.80
C GLU A 141 -61.96 20.78 -8.02
N LYS A 142 -63.07 20.33 -8.61
CA LYS A 142 -64.41 20.38 -7.97
C LYS A 142 -64.81 19.10 -7.24
N VAL A 143 -63.96 18.08 -7.26
CA VAL A 143 -64.23 16.84 -6.51
C VAL A 143 -63.58 16.98 -5.15
N ASP A 144 -64.39 17.22 -4.11
CA ASP A 144 -63.93 17.49 -2.75
C ASP A 144 -63.43 16.20 -2.05
N GLY A 145 -62.34 15.66 -2.58
CA GLY A 145 -61.56 14.58 -2.00
C GLY A 145 -62.15 13.17 -2.07
N LEU A 146 -61.32 12.21 -1.64
CA LEU A 146 -61.57 10.76 -1.64
C LEU A 146 -62.86 10.30 -0.92
N GLU A 147 -63.46 11.15 -0.07
CA GLU A 147 -64.74 10.82 0.57
C GLU A 147 -65.89 10.78 -0.44
N PHE A 148 -65.95 11.73 -1.40
CA PHE A 148 -66.96 11.73 -2.45
C PHE A 148 -66.91 10.45 -3.30
N LEU A 149 -65.69 10.01 -3.65
CA LEU A 149 -65.49 8.76 -4.40
C LEU A 149 -65.90 7.52 -3.58
N ARG A 150 -65.66 7.52 -2.26
CA ARG A 150 -66.13 6.44 -1.37
C ARG A 150 -67.64 6.44 -1.18
N GLU A 151 -68.27 7.60 -1.21
CA GLU A 151 -69.73 7.72 -1.10
C GLU A 151 -70.42 7.30 -2.39
N LEU A 152 -69.84 7.62 -3.55
CA LEU A 152 -70.32 7.15 -4.86
C LEU A 152 -70.16 5.63 -5.04
N ASP A 153 -69.03 5.06 -4.62
CA ASP A 153 -68.79 3.61 -4.63
C ASP A 153 -69.81 2.89 -3.73
N ARG A 154 -70.06 3.44 -2.53
CA ARG A 154 -71.08 2.92 -1.60
C ARG A 154 -72.50 3.04 -2.14
N ALA A 155 -72.79 4.06 -2.95
CA ALA A 155 -74.10 4.27 -3.56
C ALA A 155 -74.37 3.34 -4.77
N ARG A 156 -73.38 2.54 -5.21
CA ARG A 156 -73.50 1.53 -6.29
C ARG A 156 -74.19 2.06 -7.56
N LEU A 157 -73.92 3.32 -7.88
CA LEU A 157 -74.53 4.04 -9.01
C LEU A 157 -73.84 3.76 -10.35
N PHE A 158 -72.72 3.05 -10.35
CA PHE A 158 -72.12 2.50 -11.55
C PHE A 158 -72.53 1.03 -11.67
N PRO A 159 -73.22 0.62 -12.75
CA PRO A 159 -73.42 -0.79 -13.01
C PRO A 159 -72.06 -1.48 -13.18
N GLU A 160 -71.86 -2.62 -12.51
CA GLU A 160 -70.75 -3.51 -12.80
C GLU A 160 -71.03 -4.17 -14.16
N ASP A 161 -70.69 -3.48 -15.24
CA ASP A 161 -70.68 -4.08 -16.57
C ASP A 161 -69.42 -4.95 -16.71
N SER A 162 -69.66 -6.21 -17.03
CA SER A 162 -68.68 -7.26 -17.37
C SER A 162 -68.03 -7.03 -18.72
#